data_AF-A0A1W9RDS0-F1
#
_entry.id   AF-A0A1W9RDS0-F1
#
_cell.length_a   1.000
_cell.length_b   1.000
_cell.length_c   1.000
_cell.angle_alpha   90.00
_cell.angle_beta   90.00
_cell.angle_gamma   90.00
#
_symmetry.space_group_name_H-M   'P 1'
#
loop_
_entity.id
_entity.type
_entity.pdbx_description
1 polymer ?
#
loop_
_entity_poly.entity_id
_entity_poly.type
_entity_poly.pdbx_seq_one_letter_code
_entity_poly.pdbx_strand_id
1 'polypeptide(L)'
;MEIVIYGSGALGALAAEILMQSCAVETIGFIDDDPISKDIDISGLKVIGTGTDLPKLRKFGIEGLCIAAHDGETRSWIARMAKSLGYENERADG
;
A
#
# COMPACT_ATOMS: atom_id res chain seq x y z
N MET A 1 -0.95 -0.93 -14.13
CA MET A 1 -1.28 -1.71 -12.91
C MET A 1 -1.57 -0.72 -11.80
N GLU A 2 -2.76 -0.78 -11.20
CA GLU A 2 -3.10 0.08 -10.06
C GLU A 2 -2.59 -0.54 -8.76
N ILE A 3 -1.93 0.28 -7.94
CA ILE A 3 -1.32 -0.17 -6.68
C ILE A 3 -1.72 0.74 -5.53
N VAL A 4 -1.74 0.17 -4.33
CA VAL A 4 -1.84 0.93 -3.07
C VAL A 4 -0.64 0.62 -2.17
N ILE A 5 -0.32 1.55 -1.27
CA ILE A 5 0.79 1.40 -0.32
C ILE A 5 0.23 1.14 1.08
N TYR A 6 0.62 0.04 1.70
CA TYR A 6 0.26 -0.26 3.09
C TYR A 6 1.25 0.37 4.05
N GLY A 7 0.82 1.40 4.76
CA GLY A 7 1.60 2.23 5.68
C GLY A 7 1.80 3.63 5.10
N SER A 8 1.30 4.65 5.78
CA SER A 8 1.39 6.06 5.38
C SER A 8 2.46 6.84 6.16
N GLY A 9 3.33 6.14 6.90
CA GLY A 9 4.47 6.73 7.58
C GLY A 9 5.60 7.15 6.62
N ALA A 10 6.75 7.54 7.17
CA ALA A 10 7.90 8.02 6.38
C ALA A 10 8.37 7.03 5.29
N LEU A 11 8.31 5.73 5.56
CA LEU A 11 8.65 4.70 4.57
C LEU A 11 7.62 4.64 3.44
N GLY A 12 6.33 4.83 3.75
CA GLY A 12 5.27 4.89 2.76
C GLY A 12 5.38 6.12 1.87
N ALA A 13 5.65 7.29 2.46
CA ALA A 13 5.89 8.52 1.71
C ALA A 13 7.06 8.38 0.73
N LEU A 14 8.18 7.79 1.16
CA LEU A 14 9.32 7.51 0.29
C LEU A 14 8.97 6.51 -0.84
N ALA A 15 8.22 5.45 -0.51
CA ALA A 15 7.76 4.49 -1.51
C ALA A 15 6.86 5.16 -2.55
N ALA A 16 5.95 6.05 -2.14
CA ALA A 16 5.11 6.82 -3.04
C ALA A 16 5.94 7.70 -3.99
N GLU A 17 6.93 8.42 -3.47
CA GLU A 17 7.82 9.24 -4.30
C GLU A 17 8.55 8.43 -5.37
N ILE A 18 9.02 7.22 -5.03
CA ILE A 18 9.67 6.31 -5.97
C ILE A 18 8.67 5.78 -7.00
N LEU A 19 7.50 5.31 -6.55
CA LEU A 19 6.50 4.69 -7.41
C LEU A 19 5.85 5.70 -8.37
N MET A 20 5.67 6.95 -7.95
CA MET A 20 5.19 8.03 -8.81
C MET A 20 6.14 8.37 -9.96
N GLN A 21 7.43 8.07 -9.83
CA GLN A 21 8.41 8.23 -10.91
C GLN A 21 8.38 7.07 -11.91
N SER A 22 7.68 5.98 -11.61
CA SER A 22 7.54 4.82 -12.50
C SER A 22 6.37 5.00 -13.46
N CYS A 23 6.61 4.77 -14.75
CA CYS A 23 5.53 4.70 -15.75
C CYS A 23 4.81 3.34 -15.77
N ALA A 24 5.24 2.37 -14.97
CA ALA A 24 4.70 1.00 -14.99
C ALA A 24 3.48 0.80 -14.08
N VAL A 25 3.34 1.65 -13.06
CA VAL A 25 2.32 1.54 -12.02
C VAL A 25 1.61 2.87 -11.80
N GLU A 26 0.35 2.81 -11.40
CA GLU A 26 -0.41 3.97 -10.96
C GLU A 26 -0.66 3.82 -9.45
N THR A 27 -0.10 4.75 -8.66
CA THR A 27 -0.25 4.72 -7.19
C THR A 27 -1.53 5.43 -6.81
N ILE A 28 -2.51 4.69 -6.28
CA ILE A 28 -3.86 5.20 -6.02
C ILE A 28 -3.99 5.85 -4.64
N GLY A 29 -3.21 5.37 -3.66
CA GLY A 29 -3.24 5.92 -2.31
C GLY A 29 -2.66 4.98 -1.27
N PHE A 30 -2.84 5.37 -0.01
CA PHE A 30 -2.36 4.64 1.16
C PHE A 30 -3.46 3.83 1.81
N ILE A 31 -3.04 2.72 2.42
CA ILE A 31 -3.80 1.90 3.36
C ILE A 31 -3.09 1.98 4.70
N ASP A 32 -3.78 2.45 5.73
CA ASP A 32 -3.20 2.54 7.07
C ASP A 32 -4.28 2.23 8.11
N ASP A 33 -3.92 1.39 9.09
CA ASP A 33 -4.81 1.00 10.17
C ASP A 33 -4.78 1.99 11.35
N ASP A 34 -3.80 2.91 11.37
CA ASP A 34 -3.76 3.98 12.36
C ASP A 34 -4.90 4.98 12.09
N PRO A 35 -5.87 5.12 13.01
CA PRO A 35 -7.01 6.01 12.83
C PRO A 35 -6.63 7.49 12.74
N ILE A 36 -5.43 7.86 13.18
CA ILE A 36 -4.91 9.23 13.14
C ILE A 36 -4.51 9.64 11.71
N SER A 37 -4.21 8.66 10.85
CA SER A 37 -3.69 8.87 9.49
C SER A 37 -4.75 9.26 8.46
N LYS A 38 -6.04 9.22 8.84
CA LYS A 38 -7.15 9.50 7.90
C LYS A 38 -7.12 10.95 7.42
N ASP A 39 -7.30 11.12 6.11
CA ASP A 39 -7.37 12.40 5.39
C ASP A 39 -6.08 13.25 5.38
N ILE A 40 -4.94 12.71 5.82
CA ILE A 40 -3.64 13.36 5.65
C ILE A 40 -3.21 13.24 4.19
N ASP A 41 -2.88 14.39 3.58
CA ASP A 41 -2.24 14.44 2.27
C ASP A 41 -0.74 14.18 2.44
N ILE A 42 -0.27 13.12 1.80
CA ILE A 42 1.11 12.66 1.82
C ILE A 42 1.56 12.59 0.37
N SER A 43 2.37 13.57 -0.03
CA SER A 43 2.89 13.69 -1.40
C SER A 43 1.78 13.71 -2.47
N GLY A 44 0.61 14.29 -2.18
CA GLY A 44 -0.54 14.34 -3.10
C GLY A 44 -1.42 13.10 -3.09
N LEU A 45 -1.13 12.11 -2.24
CA LEU A 45 -1.93 10.91 -2.02
C LEU A 45 -2.58 10.95 -0.65
N LYS A 46 -3.72 10.26 -0.52
CA LYS A 46 -4.47 10.14 0.73
C LYS A 46 -4.47 8.72 1.24
N VAL A 47 -4.72 8.57 2.54
CA VAL A 47 -5.18 7.30 3.11
C VAL A 47 -6.62 7.06 2.66
N ILE A 48 -6.82 6.05 1.80
CA ILE A 48 -8.11 5.73 1.18
C ILE A 48 -8.85 4.58 1.87
N GLY A 49 -8.22 3.95 2.86
CA GLY A 49 -8.79 2.85 3.62
C GLY A 49 -7.83 2.23 4.63
N THR A 50 -8.29 1.12 5.20
CA THR A 50 -7.59 0.28 6.18
C THR A 50 -7.35 -1.12 5.58
N GLY A 51 -6.63 -1.99 6.28
CA GLY A 51 -6.44 -3.38 5.85
C GLY A 51 -7.75 -4.12 5.59
N THR A 52 -8.82 -3.75 6.31
CA THR A 52 -10.16 -4.33 6.13
C THR A 52 -10.82 -3.96 4.80
N ASP A 53 -10.35 -2.90 4.14
CA ASP A 53 -10.87 -2.44 2.85
C ASP A 53 -10.19 -3.14 1.66
N LEU A 54 -9.04 -3.82 1.86
CA LEU A 54 -8.31 -4.52 0.80
C LEU A 54 -9.15 -5.51 -0.01
N PRO A 55 -10.03 -6.36 0.58
CA PRO A 55 -10.86 -7.27 -0.21
C PRO A 55 -11.81 -6.52 -1.16
N LYS A 56 -12.26 -5.33 -0.76
CA LYS A 56 -13.12 -4.46 -1.56
C LYS A 56 -12.31 -3.78 -2.66
N LEU A 57 -11.14 -3.21 -2.33
CA LEU A 57 -10.24 -2.58 -3.28
C LEU A 57 -9.77 -3.54 -4.37
N ARG A 58 -9.49 -4.80 -4.02
CA ARG A 58 -9.15 -5.84 -5.00
C ARG A 58 -10.26 -6.05 -6.03
N LYS A 59 -11.52 -6.04 -5.59
CA LYS A 59 -12.69 -6.15 -6.48
C LYS A 59 -12.90 -4.93 -7.37
N PHE A 60 -12.37 -3.77 -6.97
CA PHE A 60 -12.43 -2.54 -7.75
C PHE A 60 -11.27 -2.37 -8.75
N GLY A 61 -10.34 -3.33 -8.80
CA GLY A 61 -9.27 -3.32 -9.80
C GLY A 61 -7.90 -2.93 -9.28
N ILE A 62 -7.72 -2.71 -7.97
CA ILE A 62 -6.37 -2.57 -7.40
C ILE A 62 -5.68 -3.94 -7.49
N GLU A 63 -4.52 -4.00 -8.12
CA GLU A 63 -3.82 -5.24 -8.46
C GLU A 63 -2.60 -5.50 -7.58
N GLY A 64 -1.88 -4.43 -7.22
CA GLY A 64 -0.65 -4.51 -6.42
C GLY A 64 -0.80 -3.92 -5.02
N LEU A 65 0.04 -4.43 -4.11
CA LEU A 65 0.21 -3.89 -2.76
C LEU A 65 1.70 -3.68 -2.48
N CYS A 66 2.10 -2.43 -2.27
CA CYS A 66 3.44 -2.09 -1.77
C CYS A 66 3.40 -2.07 -0.24
N ILE A 67 4.26 -2.84 0.43
CA ILE A 67 4.23 -2.96 1.91
C ILE A 67 5.31 -2.07 2.53
N ALA A 68 4.89 -0.98 3.16
CA ALA A 68 5.75 0.02 3.79
C ALA A 68 5.65 -0.03 5.33
N ALA A 69 6.05 -1.16 5.93
CA ALA A 69 6.11 -1.34 7.38
C ALA A 69 7.55 -1.53 7.89
N HIS A 70 7.86 -0.99 9.07
CA HIS A 70 9.24 -0.93 9.59
C HIS A 70 9.75 -2.29 10.12
N ASP A 71 8.90 -3.10 10.74
CA ASP A 71 9.28 -4.38 11.32
C ASP A 71 8.92 -5.57 10.42
N GLY A 72 9.67 -6.67 10.59
CA GLY A 72 9.51 -7.86 9.75
C GLY A 72 8.24 -8.66 10.05
N GLU A 73 7.69 -8.55 11.26
CA GLU A 73 6.48 -9.28 11.66
C GLU A 73 5.26 -8.68 10.97
N THR A 74 5.10 -7.37 11.04
CA THR A 74 4.06 -6.61 10.35
C THR A 74 4.14 -6.82 8.84
N ARG A 75 5.34 -6.71 8.24
CA ARG A 75 5.51 -6.98 6.80
C ARG A 75 5.07 -8.40 6.43
N SER A 76 5.45 -9.40 7.23
CA SER A 76 5.09 -10.80 6.97
C SER A 76 3.59 -11.05 7.11
N TRP A 77 2.95 -10.41 8.09
CA TRP A 77 1.51 -10.48 8.29
C TRP A 77 0.76 -9.85 7.10
N ILE A 78 1.12 -8.63 6.70
CA ILE A 78 0.52 -7.95 5.54
C ILE A 78 0.74 -8.77 4.27
N ALA A 79 1.95 -9.29 4.03
CA ALA A 79 2.24 -10.08 2.83
C ALA A 79 1.39 -11.35 2.75
N ARG A 80 1.14 -12.03 3.88
CA ARG A 80 0.26 -13.20 3.95
C ARG A 80 -1.19 -12.83 3.65
N MET A 81 -1.67 -11.72 4.21
CA MET A 81 -3.01 -11.18 3.95
C MET A 81 -3.18 -10.79 2.47
N ALA A 82 -2.23 -10.05 1.90
CA ALA A 82 -2.23 -9.66 0.50
C ALA A 82 -2.28 -10.88 -0.43
N LYS A 83 -1.47 -11.90 -0.13
CA LYS A 83 -1.45 -13.16 -0.89
C LYS A 83 -2.78 -13.92 -0.81
N SER A 84 -3.42 -13.99 0.36
CA SER A 84 -4.72 -14.67 0.50
C SER A 84 -5.85 -13.94 -0.23
N LEU A 85 -5.69 -12.63 -0.47
CA LEU A 85 -6.60 -11.79 -1.24
C LEU A 85 -6.25 -11.71 -2.74
N GLY A 86 -5.16 -12.35 -3.18
CA GLY A 86 -4.76 -12.39 -4.59
C GLY A 86 -4.14 -11.10 -5.12
N TYR A 87 -3.49 -10.31 -4.25
CA TYR A 87 -2.63 -9.21 -4.65
C TYR A 87 -1.26 -9.72 -5.11
N GLU A 88 -0.67 -9.02 -6.08
CA GLU A 88 0.74 -9.18 -6.40
C GLU A 88 1.57 -8.43 -5.35
N ASN A 89 2.49 -9.15 -4.69
CA ASN A 89 3.51 -8.55 -3.83
C ASN A 89 4.78 -8.44 -4.67
N GLU A 90 5.13 -7.24 -5.13
CA GLU A 90 6.50 -6.99 -5.55
C GLU A 90 7.37 -7.00 -4.29
N ARG A 91 8.14 -8.09 -4.14
CA ARG A 91 9.23 -8.14 -3.19
C ARG A 91 10.20 -7.01 -3.52
N ALA A 92 10.49 -6.15 -2.55
CA ALA A 92 11.55 -5.14 -2.66
C ALA A 92 12.96 -5.76 -2.49
N ASP A 93 13.11 -7.01 -2.89
CA ASP A 93 14.26 -7.87 -2.67
C ASP A 93 14.60 -8.57 -4.00
N GLY A 94 15.41 -7.86 -4.78
CA GLY A 94 16.34 -8.46 -5.75
C GLY A 94 17.65 -8.82 -5.07
#